data_AF-A0AAU1G3N8-F1
#
_entry.id   AF-A0AAU1G3N8-F1
#
_cell.length_a   1.000
_cell.length_b   1.000
_cell.length_c   1.000
_cell.angle_alpha   90.00
_cell.angle_beta   90.00
_cell.angle_gamma   90.00
#
_symmetry.space_group_name_H-M   'P 1'
#
loop_
_entity.id
_entity.type
_entity.pdbx_description
1 polymer ?
#
loop_
_entity_poly.entity_id
_entity_poly.type
_entity_poly.pdbx_seq_one_letter_code
_entity_poly.pdbx_strand_id
1 'polypeptide(L)'
;MEMQLTIDCADPRRMVAFWTGALGYVPEPPPAGHATWRAYWQDMGVPPEELGEDAGETPESIVDPEGRGPRIWFQLVPEPKTVKNRLHLDLKVGGGRDVDIALRKERVTATVERVTAAGATILRIMDEPDMPYYAVVLQDPEGNEFCVV
;
A
#
# COMPACT_ATOMS: atom_id res chain seq x y z
N MET A 1 19.90 -11.03 0.51
CA MET A 1 19.47 -9.79 1.20
C MET A 1 18.17 -9.38 0.55
N GLU A 2 17.11 -9.25 1.34
CA GLU A 2 15.77 -8.84 0.89
C GLU A 2 15.40 -7.52 1.55
N MET A 3 14.52 -6.74 0.91
CA MET A 3 14.08 -5.43 1.38
C MET A 3 12.56 -5.40 1.43
N GLN A 4 12.01 -4.75 2.46
CA GLN A 4 10.59 -4.48 2.60
C GLN A 4 10.34 -3.01 2.88
N LEU A 5 9.10 -2.57 2.62
CA LEU A 5 8.58 -1.29 3.08
C LEU A 5 7.70 -1.53 4.30
N THR A 6 7.88 -0.74 5.35
CA THR A 6 6.97 -0.73 6.50
C THR A 6 6.27 0.62 6.55
N ILE A 7 4.95 0.60 6.74
CA ILE A 7 4.10 1.79 6.88
C ILE A 7 3.39 1.67 8.21
N ASP A 8 3.62 2.65 9.09
CA ASP A 8 2.93 2.75 10.37
C ASP A 8 1.47 3.15 10.15
N CYS A 9 0.55 2.53 10.87
CA CYS A 9 -0.90 2.70 10.71
C CYS A 9 -1.65 2.33 11.99
N ALA A 10 -2.90 2.78 12.12
CA ALA A 10 -3.79 2.44 13.24
C ALA A 10 -4.74 1.26 12.93
N ASP A 11 -4.92 0.92 11.65
CA ASP A 11 -5.78 -0.16 11.16
C ASP A 11 -5.09 -0.93 10.00
N PRO A 12 -4.22 -1.91 10.34
CA PRO A 12 -3.56 -2.75 9.35
C PRO A 12 -4.53 -3.49 8.43
N ARG A 13 -5.72 -3.89 8.92
CA ARG A 13 -6.70 -4.64 8.11
C ARG A 13 -7.23 -3.77 6.98
N ARG A 14 -7.57 -2.52 7.28
CA ARG A 14 -8.02 -1.54 6.28
C ARG A 14 -6.93 -1.23 5.27
N MET A 15 -5.69 -1.12 5.73
CA MET A 15 -4.53 -0.87 4.88
C MET A 15 -4.20 -2.05 3.96
N VAL A 16 -4.22 -3.29 4.47
CA VAL A 16 -4.07 -4.51 3.67
C VAL A 16 -5.14 -4.58 2.59
N ALA A 17 -6.42 -4.37 2.95
CA ALA A 17 -7.51 -4.42 1.99
C ALA A 17 -7.34 -3.37 0.87
N PHE A 18 -7.04 -2.13 1.25
CA PHE A 18 -6.83 -1.03 0.30
C PHE A 18 -5.66 -1.31 -0.65
N TRP A 19 -4.47 -1.61 -0.11
CA TRP A 19 -3.25 -1.73 -0.90
C TRP A 19 -3.19 -3.04 -1.72
N THR A 20 -3.82 -4.12 -1.24
CA THR A 20 -4.07 -5.34 -2.06
C THR A 20 -4.78 -4.97 -3.35
N GLY A 21 -5.90 -4.24 -3.23
CA GLY A 21 -6.65 -3.77 -4.39
C GLY A 21 -5.82 -2.81 -5.24
N ALA A 22 -5.19 -1.80 -4.64
CA ALA A 22 -4.45 -0.76 -5.35
C ALA A 22 -3.32 -1.33 -6.24
N LEU A 23 -2.55 -2.29 -5.72
CA LEU A 23 -1.36 -2.85 -6.35
C LEU A 23 -1.61 -4.16 -7.12
N GLY A 24 -2.75 -4.82 -6.89
CA GLY A 24 -2.95 -6.21 -7.34
C GLY A 24 -2.07 -7.21 -6.58
N TYR A 25 -1.61 -6.83 -5.39
CA TYR A 25 -0.87 -7.71 -4.49
C TYR A 25 -1.83 -8.66 -3.79
N VAL A 26 -1.31 -9.58 -3.00
CA VAL A 26 -2.10 -10.46 -2.14
C VAL A 26 -1.71 -10.28 -0.67
N PRO A 27 -2.64 -10.45 0.29
CA PRO A 27 -2.30 -10.59 1.70
C PRO A 27 -1.26 -11.71 1.87
N GLU A 28 -0.21 -11.43 2.62
CA GLU A 28 0.88 -12.39 2.80
C GLU A 28 0.40 -13.58 3.64
N PRO A 29 0.45 -14.81 3.10
CA PRO A 29 0.07 -15.98 3.86
C PRO A 29 1.10 -16.25 4.96
N PRO A 30 0.69 -16.81 6.11
CA PRO A 30 1.63 -17.29 7.11
C PRO A 30 2.52 -18.41 6.54
N PRO A 31 3.71 -18.63 7.12
CA PRO A 31 4.58 -19.72 6.71
C PRO A 31 3.89 -21.09 6.73
N ALA A 32 4.28 -21.96 5.79
CA ALA A 32 3.70 -23.28 5.64
C ALA A 32 3.63 -24.04 6.98
N GLY A 33 2.47 -24.65 7.24
CA GLY A 33 2.20 -25.35 8.50
C GLY A 33 1.50 -24.51 9.57
N HIS A 34 1.33 -23.20 9.36
CA HIS A 34 0.68 -22.31 10.32
C HIS A 34 -0.63 -21.75 9.77
N ALA A 35 -1.64 -21.66 10.64
CA ALA A 35 -2.94 -21.09 10.27
C ALA A 35 -2.92 -19.55 10.24
N THR A 36 -2.07 -18.94 11.07
CA THR A 36 -1.95 -17.48 11.22
C THR A 36 -0.49 -17.08 11.44
N TRP A 37 -0.19 -15.79 11.25
CA TRP A 37 1.14 -15.24 11.57
C TRP A 37 1.40 -15.32 13.07
N ARG A 38 0.37 -15.13 13.91
CA ARG A 38 0.48 -15.34 15.36
C ARG A 38 0.97 -16.75 15.69
N ALA A 39 0.35 -17.78 15.12
CA ALA A 39 0.72 -19.17 15.38
C ALA A 39 2.19 -19.43 15.03
N TYR A 40 2.65 -18.86 13.91
CA TYR A 40 4.05 -18.93 13.51
C TYR A 40 4.98 -18.21 14.50
N TRP A 41 4.66 -16.99 14.93
CA TRP A 41 5.47 -16.25 15.90
C TRP A 41 5.56 -16.96 17.25
N GLN A 42 4.46 -17.55 17.71
CA GLN A 42 4.44 -18.34 18.94
C GLN A 42 5.30 -19.61 18.83
N ASP A 43 5.26 -20.32 17.70
CA ASP A 43 6.13 -21.47 17.43
C ASP A 43 7.61 -21.07 17.40
N MET A 44 7.91 -19.88 16.88
CA MET A 44 9.24 -19.27 16.92
C MET A 44 9.66 -18.75 18.31
N GLY A 45 8.78 -18.84 19.32
CA GLY A 45 9.07 -18.48 20.70
C GLY A 45 8.83 -17.02 21.06
N VAL A 46 8.11 -16.25 20.23
CA VAL A 46 7.68 -14.88 20.60
C VAL A 46 6.64 -14.98 21.73
N PRO A 47 6.90 -14.37 22.90
CA PRO A 47 5.97 -14.43 24.02
C PRO A 47 4.62 -13.76 23.68
N PRO A 48 3.48 -14.33 24.09
CA PRO A 48 2.17 -13.74 23.82
C PRO A 48 2.01 -12.29 24.32
N GLU A 49 2.70 -11.93 25.39
CA GLU A 49 2.72 -10.57 25.96
C GLU A 49 3.46 -9.54 25.10
N GLU A 50 4.34 -9.99 24.20
CA GLU A 50 5.02 -9.11 23.21
C GLU A 50 4.14 -8.88 21.96
N LEU A 51 3.07 -9.67 21.80
CA LEU A 51 2.12 -9.54 20.70
C LEU A 51 0.92 -8.72 21.18
N GLY A 52 0.55 -7.69 20.41
CA GLY A 52 -0.74 -7.02 20.62
C GLY A 52 -1.90 -8.00 20.52
N GLU A 53 -3.07 -7.70 21.12
CA GLU A 53 -4.20 -8.64 21.26
C GLU A 53 -4.59 -9.36 19.96
N ASP A 54 -4.65 -8.62 18.85
CA ASP A 54 -5.06 -9.13 17.52
C ASP A 54 -3.89 -9.32 16.54
N ALA A 55 -2.65 -9.06 16.97
CA ALA A 55 -1.49 -9.10 16.09
C ALA A 55 -1.34 -10.47 15.40
N GLY A 56 -1.20 -10.47 14.07
CA GLY A 56 -0.97 -11.68 13.28
C GLY A 56 -2.13 -12.66 13.18
N GLU A 57 -3.32 -12.35 13.72
CA GLU A 57 -4.54 -13.15 13.49
C GLU A 57 -5.04 -13.04 12.04
N THR A 58 -4.85 -11.87 11.45
CA THR A 58 -5.04 -11.61 10.03
C THR A 58 -3.72 -11.14 9.43
N PRO A 59 -3.50 -11.29 8.11
CA PRO A 59 -2.33 -10.71 7.46
C PRO A 59 -2.28 -9.19 7.70
N GLU A 60 -1.10 -8.71 8.06
CA GLU A 60 -0.78 -7.28 8.24
C GLU A 60 0.15 -6.78 7.12
N SER A 61 0.46 -7.64 6.17
CA SER A 61 1.38 -7.41 5.08
C SER A 61 0.81 -7.91 3.77
N ILE A 62 1.34 -7.37 2.68
CA ILE A 62 1.02 -7.77 1.31
C ILE A 62 2.30 -8.05 0.54
N VAL A 63 2.20 -8.96 -0.42
CA VAL A 63 3.30 -9.36 -1.30
C VAL A 63 2.85 -9.34 -2.75
N ASP A 64 3.79 -9.02 -3.64
CA ASP A 64 3.60 -9.22 -5.08
C ASP A 64 3.51 -10.73 -5.35
N PRO A 65 2.39 -11.24 -5.89
CA PRO A 65 2.26 -12.67 -6.17
C PRO A 65 3.28 -13.17 -7.20
N GLU A 66 3.86 -12.27 -7.99
CA GLU A 66 4.88 -12.58 -9.00
C GLU A 66 6.30 -12.23 -8.50
N GLY A 67 6.44 -11.74 -7.27
CA GLY A 67 7.71 -11.48 -6.60
C GLY A 67 8.55 -10.36 -7.21
N ARG A 68 7.96 -9.45 -7.99
CA ARG A 68 8.71 -8.36 -8.64
C ARG A 68 8.85 -7.12 -7.76
N GLY A 69 7.83 -6.82 -6.97
CA GLY A 69 7.84 -5.69 -6.05
C GLY A 69 8.15 -6.06 -4.60
N PRO A 70 8.40 -5.05 -3.74
CA PRO A 70 8.76 -5.27 -2.35
C PRO A 70 7.55 -5.76 -1.55
N ARG A 71 7.82 -6.54 -0.50
CA ARG A 71 6.86 -6.77 0.58
C ARG A 71 6.51 -5.43 1.24
N ILE A 72 5.23 -5.22 1.54
CA ILE A 72 4.77 -4.06 2.30
C ILE A 72 4.12 -4.55 3.59
N TRP A 73 4.57 -4.04 4.74
CA TRP A 73 4.03 -4.35 6.05
C TRP A 73 3.36 -3.12 6.64
N PHE A 74 2.13 -3.28 7.13
CA PHE A 74 1.36 -2.25 7.81
C PHE A 74 1.50 -2.47 9.31
N GLN A 75 2.42 -1.73 9.93
CA GLN A 75 2.75 -1.88 11.35
C GLN A 75 1.71 -1.13 12.18
N LEU A 76 1.06 -1.85 13.11
CA LEU A 76 0.14 -1.22 14.06
C LEU A 76 0.93 -0.35 15.04
N VAL A 77 0.62 0.95 15.09
CA VAL A 77 1.12 1.88 16.10
C VAL A 77 -0.01 2.74 16.65
N PRO A 78 0.04 3.15 17.93
CA PRO A 78 -1.00 4.00 18.51
C PRO A 78 -0.90 5.48 18.08
N GLU A 79 0.27 5.93 17.60
CA GLU A 79 0.49 7.32 17.23
C GLU A 79 -0.12 7.65 15.86
N PRO A 80 -0.95 8.69 15.76
CA PRO A 80 -1.46 9.14 14.47
C PRO A 80 -0.34 9.83 13.66
N LYS A 81 -0.46 9.79 12.33
CA LYS A 81 0.40 10.57 11.43
C LYS A 81 0.26 12.07 11.70
N THR A 82 1.38 12.74 11.96
CA THR A 82 1.40 14.18 12.30
C THR A 82 2.01 15.08 11.21
N VAL A 83 2.81 14.52 10.30
CA VAL A 83 3.50 15.25 9.24
C VAL A 83 3.43 14.49 7.92
N LYS A 84 3.81 15.13 6.81
CA LYS A 84 3.88 14.49 5.50
C LYS A 84 4.93 13.37 5.47
N ASN A 85 4.63 12.29 4.76
CA ASN A 85 5.62 11.24 4.49
C ASN A 85 6.83 11.83 3.71
N ARG A 86 8.04 11.51 4.18
CA ARG A 86 9.30 11.85 3.48
C ARG A 86 9.75 10.76 2.49
N LEU A 87 8.85 9.83 2.20
CA LEU A 87 8.92 8.79 1.18
C LEU A 87 7.82 9.07 0.15
N HIS A 88 8.09 8.82 -1.13
CA HIS A 88 7.10 8.93 -2.19
C HIS A 88 6.78 7.55 -2.75
N LEU A 89 5.49 7.21 -2.77
CA LEU A 89 4.98 5.97 -3.36
C LEU A 89 4.23 6.32 -4.64
N ASP A 90 4.73 5.82 -5.78
CA ASP A 90 4.18 6.10 -7.10
C ASP A 90 3.63 4.83 -7.75
N LEU A 91 2.33 4.82 -8.03
CA LEU A 91 1.69 3.82 -8.87
C LEU A 91 1.87 4.21 -10.34
N LYS A 92 2.86 3.58 -10.99
CA LYS A 92 3.23 3.86 -12.38
C LYS A 92 2.33 3.09 -13.35
N VAL A 93 1.23 3.71 -13.74
CA VAL A 93 0.21 3.13 -14.63
C VAL A 93 0.22 3.74 -16.03
N GLY A 94 0.89 4.88 -16.23
CA GLY A 94 0.96 5.55 -17.53
C GLY A 94 1.66 4.73 -18.63
N GLY A 95 2.57 3.81 -18.27
CA GLY A 95 3.31 2.99 -19.23
C GLY A 95 4.55 3.66 -19.82
N GLY A 96 5.00 4.79 -19.26
CA GLY A 96 6.23 5.48 -19.66
C GLY A 96 5.99 6.76 -20.47
N ARG A 97 7.08 7.50 -20.74
CA ARG A 97 7.02 8.79 -21.45
C ARG A 97 6.73 8.68 -22.93
N ASP A 98 7.01 7.52 -23.53
CA ASP A 98 6.81 7.27 -24.96
C ASP A 98 5.34 6.92 -25.30
N VAL A 99 4.49 6.72 -24.29
CA VAL A 99 3.05 6.52 -24.47
C VAL A 99 2.35 7.85 -24.66
N ASP A 100 1.40 7.90 -25.60
CA ASP A 100 0.58 9.09 -25.86
C ASP A 100 -0.08 9.63 -24.58
N ILE A 101 -0.07 10.96 -24.43
CA ILE A 101 -0.54 11.62 -23.21
C ILE A 101 -2.03 11.38 -22.94
N ALA A 102 -2.87 11.26 -23.97
CA ALA A 102 -4.30 10.99 -23.78
C ALA A 102 -4.51 9.58 -23.20
N LEU A 103 -3.79 8.57 -23.69
CA LEU A 103 -3.85 7.21 -23.15
C LEU A 103 -3.26 7.14 -21.73
N ARG A 104 -2.19 7.88 -21.44
CA ARG A 104 -1.65 8.00 -20.08
C ARG A 104 -2.69 8.58 -19.12
N LYS A 105 -3.35 9.67 -19.52
CA LYS A 105 -4.43 10.29 -18.74
C LYS A 105 -5.55 9.31 -18.45
N GLU A 106 -6.04 8.60 -19.47
CA GLU A 106 -7.07 7.57 -19.32
C GLU A 106 -6.70 6.52 -18.26
N ARG A 107 -5.48 5.96 -18.33
CA ARG A 107 -5.00 4.94 -17.38
C ARG A 107 -4.86 5.45 -15.95
N VAL A 108 -4.33 6.66 -15.80
CA VAL A 108 -4.20 7.32 -14.48
C VAL A 108 -5.60 7.59 -13.92
N THR A 109 -6.52 8.16 -14.70
CA THR A 109 -7.90 8.41 -14.28
C THR A 109 -8.61 7.14 -13.86
N ALA A 110 -8.54 6.06 -14.65
CA ALA A 110 -9.16 4.78 -14.30
C ALA A 110 -8.61 4.20 -12.98
N THR A 111 -7.29 4.34 -12.76
CA THR A 111 -6.68 3.91 -11.49
C THR A 111 -7.12 4.78 -10.32
N VAL A 112 -7.20 6.11 -10.51
CA VAL A 112 -7.70 7.06 -9.51
C VAL A 112 -9.14 6.74 -9.11
N GLU A 113 -10.03 6.51 -10.08
CA GLU A 113 -11.43 6.11 -9.82
C GLU A 113 -11.49 4.82 -8.98
N ARG A 114 -10.68 3.82 -9.34
CA ARG A 114 -10.62 2.55 -8.60
C ARG A 114 -10.14 2.71 -7.16
N VAL A 115 -9.05 3.47 -6.93
CA VAL A 115 -8.51 3.64 -5.56
C VAL A 115 -9.37 4.58 -4.72
N THR A 116 -10.02 5.59 -5.31
CA THR A 116 -10.96 6.46 -4.60
C THR A 116 -12.22 5.70 -4.19
N ALA A 117 -12.75 4.83 -5.04
CA ALA A 117 -13.83 3.90 -4.67
C ALA A 117 -13.44 2.96 -3.51
N ALA A 118 -12.14 2.65 -3.35
CA ALA A 118 -11.61 1.86 -2.24
C ALA A 118 -11.27 2.70 -0.98
N GLY A 119 -11.50 4.02 -1.00
CA GLY A 119 -11.34 4.89 0.17
C GLY A 119 -10.15 5.85 0.12
N ALA A 120 -9.44 5.96 -1.02
CA ALA A 120 -8.45 7.02 -1.19
C ALA A 120 -9.10 8.40 -1.33
N THR A 121 -8.41 9.44 -0.87
CA THR A 121 -8.83 10.85 -1.04
C THR A 121 -7.92 11.57 -2.02
N ILE A 122 -8.48 12.24 -3.03
CA ILE A 122 -7.68 13.07 -3.96
C ILE A 122 -7.21 14.33 -3.23
N LEU A 123 -5.91 14.59 -3.26
CA LEU A 123 -5.32 15.83 -2.75
C LEU A 123 -5.04 16.86 -3.84
N ARG A 124 -4.50 16.40 -4.98
CA ARG A 124 -4.09 17.30 -6.06
C ARG A 124 -4.09 16.57 -7.39
N ILE A 125 -4.69 17.19 -8.41
CA ILE A 125 -4.53 16.79 -9.81
C ILE A 125 -3.44 17.69 -10.41
N MET A 126 -2.46 17.08 -11.08
CA MET A 126 -1.38 17.76 -11.79
C MET A 126 -1.66 17.61 -13.28
N ASP A 127 -2.32 18.62 -13.87
CA ASP A 127 -2.68 18.68 -15.29
C ASP A 127 -2.49 20.11 -15.81
N GLU A 128 -1.23 20.54 -15.88
CA GLU A 128 -0.90 21.87 -16.38
C GLU A 128 -0.67 21.82 -17.90
N PRO A 129 -1.22 22.76 -18.69
CA PRO A 129 -1.13 22.75 -20.16
C PRO A 129 0.30 22.74 -20.73
N ASP A 130 1.28 23.23 -19.96
CA ASP A 130 2.69 23.34 -20.32
C ASP A 130 3.57 22.22 -19.75
N MET A 131 2.99 21.26 -19.00
CA MET A 131 3.71 20.13 -18.42
C MET A 131 3.47 18.83 -19.21
N PRO A 132 4.53 18.08 -19.59
CA PRO A 132 4.40 16.86 -20.38
C PRO A 132 4.03 15.62 -19.54
N TYR A 133 3.32 15.81 -18.43
CA TYR A 133 2.92 14.73 -17.54
C TYR A 133 1.56 15.03 -16.89
N TYR A 134 0.84 13.94 -16.58
CA TYR A 134 -0.39 13.95 -15.83
C TYR A 134 -0.21 13.04 -14.62
N ALA A 135 -0.55 13.53 -13.44
CA ALA A 135 -0.42 12.78 -12.19
C ALA A 135 -1.50 13.21 -11.21
N VAL A 136 -1.87 12.32 -10.30
CA VAL A 136 -2.80 12.64 -9.21
C VAL A 136 -2.17 12.23 -7.89
N VAL A 137 -2.07 13.17 -6.96
CA VAL A 137 -1.66 12.96 -5.57
C VAL A 137 -2.89 12.58 -4.77
N LEU A 138 -2.82 11.48 -4.04
CA LEU A 138 -3.88 10.97 -3.18
C LEU A 138 -3.35 10.70 -1.77
N GLN A 139 -4.29 10.51 -0.85
CA GLN A 139 -4.08 9.87 0.42
C GLN A 139 -4.77 8.52 0.45
N ASP A 140 -4.12 7.53 1.04
CA ASP A 140 -4.76 6.27 1.40
C ASP A 140 -5.72 6.45 2.60
N PRO A 141 -6.43 5.40 3.04
CA PRO A 141 -7.44 5.52 4.07
C PRO A 141 -6.95 6.02 5.45
N GLU A 142 -5.64 6.05 5.67
CA GLU A 142 -4.98 6.55 6.89
C GLU A 142 -4.21 7.86 6.69
N GLY A 143 -4.32 8.47 5.52
CA GLY A 143 -3.73 9.78 5.25
C GLY A 143 -2.28 9.72 4.76
N ASN A 144 -1.76 8.53 4.42
CA ASN A 144 -0.44 8.40 3.80
C ASN A 144 -0.50 8.83 2.33
N GLU A 145 0.42 9.69 1.93
CA GLU A 145 0.44 10.23 0.58
C GLU A 145 1.03 9.24 -0.44
N PHE A 146 0.39 9.11 -1.60
CA PHE A 146 0.89 8.39 -2.78
C PHE A 146 0.45 9.08 -4.06
N CYS A 147 1.09 8.77 -5.20
CA CYS A 147 0.70 9.29 -6.51
C CYS A 147 0.32 8.18 -7.48
N VAL A 148 -0.52 8.53 -8.44
CA VAL A 148 -0.79 7.73 -9.65
C VAL A 148 -0.22 8.50 -10.84
N VAL A 149 0.68 7.87 -11.62
CA VAL A 149 1.54 8.50 -12.64
C VAL A 149 1.67 7.70 -13.94
#